data_AF-C5KRV3-F1
#
_entry.id   AF-C5KRV3-F1
#
_cell.length_a   1.000
_cell.length_b   1.000
_cell.length_c   1.000
_cell.angle_alpha   90.00
_cell.angle_beta   90.00
_cell.angle_gamma   90.00
#
_symmetry.space_group_name_H-M   'P 1'
#
loop_
_entity.id
_entity.type
_entity.pdbx_description
1 polymer ?
#
loop_
_entity_poly.entity_id
_entity_poly.type
_entity_poly.pdbx_seq_one_letter_code
_entity_poly.pdbx_strand_id
1 'polypeptide(L)'
;MLFLNVFHWSRFVIMLVMNVLTPIYFGAFFYINRQANKRTVKGTKDDETQNSAELNLKSLVGVCKYAGFIIFNLVAVYFLEYFIQSGFMDRASINVDKVHSAYIAANSYEMMLIGYNVGVTISRVSVTFFRIKWVWLPTVLQACNAIFWGFEATTHFIRNGLGLAGFYLYIPLAAVIGLMGGLSYVNCMYQIQGKEDIPNDLRQLSVNLGFAATNIGIVLASGLDLWLANTVLSQCKIYDCSEPPQIYN
;
A
#
# COMPACT_ATOMS: atom_id res chain seq x y z
N MET A 1 28.74 -17.94 4.46
CA MET A 1 29.02 -17.20 5.72
C MET A 1 29.09 -15.67 5.55
N LEU A 2 29.65 -15.12 4.45
CA LEU A 2 29.66 -13.67 4.22
C LEU A 2 28.25 -13.03 4.10
N PHE A 3 27.29 -13.73 3.50
CA PHE A 3 25.94 -13.20 3.26
C PHE A 3 25.02 -13.18 4.49
N LEU A 4 25.23 -14.09 5.46
CA LEU A 4 24.55 -14.02 6.77
C LEU A 4 24.97 -12.77 7.56
N ASN A 5 26.24 -12.35 7.42
CA ASN A 5 26.73 -11.09 7.96
C ASN A 5 26.10 -9.89 7.26
N VAL A 6 25.97 -9.89 5.92
CA VAL A 6 25.31 -8.81 5.16
C VAL A 6 23.84 -8.64 5.59
N PHE A 7 23.14 -9.72 5.94
CA PHE A 7 21.72 -9.63 6.30
C PHE A 7 21.48 -9.21 7.76
N HIS A 8 22.29 -9.68 8.72
CA HIS A 8 22.32 -9.10 10.07
C HIS A 8 22.68 -7.61 10.01
N TRP A 9 23.64 -7.26 9.15
CA TRP A 9 24.00 -5.88 8.88
C TRP A 9 22.88 -5.11 8.17
N SER A 10 22.10 -5.74 7.29
CA SER A 10 20.97 -5.08 6.61
C SER A 10 19.85 -4.69 7.57
N ARG A 11 19.48 -5.54 8.54
CA ARG A 11 18.47 -5.21 9.56
C ARG A 11 18.97 -4.08 10.47
N PHE A 12 20.25 -4.12 10.83
CA PHE A 12 20.91 -3.07 11.60
C PHE A 12 21.02 -1.75 10.81
N VAL A 13 21.35 -1.81 9.52
CA VAL A 13 21.43 -0.66 8.61
C VAL A 13 20.05 -0.07 8.38
N ILE A 14 19.00 -0.88 8.20
CA ILE A 14 17.61 -0.41 8.10
C ILE A 14 17.21 0.29 9.40
N MET A 15 17.50 -0.30 10.57
CA MET A 15 17.24 0.34 11.86
C MET A 15 18.02 1.65 12.00
N LEU A 16 19.29 1.71 11.61
CA LEU A 16 20.09 2.93 11.63
C LEU A 16 19.52 4.01 10.70
N VAL A 17 19.20 3.64 9.47
CA VAL A 17 18.62 4.54 8.47
C VAL A 17 17.26 5.06 8.94
N MET A 18 16.41 4.22 9.52
CA MET A 18 15.14 4.67 10.12
C MET A 18 15.38 5.60 11.31
N ASN A 19 16.30 5.27 12.22
CA ASN A 19 16.65 6.14 13.36
C ASN A 19 17.21 7.50 12.94
N VAL A 20 17.87 7.61 11.78
CA VAL A 20 18.37 8.88 11.23
C VAL A 20 17.27 9.62 10.44
N LEU A 21 16.44 8.89 9.70
CA LEU A 21 15.34 9.49 8.93
C LEU A 21 14.23 10.03 9.81
N THR A 22 13.87 9.36 10.91
CA THR A 22 12.81 9.82 11.82
C THR A 22 13.04 11.24 12.36
N PRO A 23 14.22 11.62 12.89
CA PRO A 23 14.47 12.99 13.32
C PRO A 23 14.55 13.99 12.14
N ILE A 24 14.97 13.56 10.95
CA ILE A 24 14.92 14.39 9.74
C ILE A 24 13.46 14.69 9.37
N TYR A 25 12.59 13.67 9.34
CA TYR A 25 11.15 13.84 9.09
C TYR A 25 10.49 14.68 10.18
N PHE A 26 10.86 14.47 11.44
CA PHE A 26 10.35 15.28 12.56
C PHE A 26 10.79 16.74 12.44
N GLY A 27 12.06 16.99 12.09
CA GLY A 27 12.58 18.33 11.83
C GLY A 27 11.90 19.01 10.65
N ALA A 28 11.70 18.29 9.54
CA ALA A 28 10.95 18.78 8.38
C ALA A 28 9.49 19.08 8.71
N PHE A 29 8.84 18.21 9.49
CA PHE A 29 7.47 18.42 9.97
C PHE A 29 7.37 19.69 10.81
N PHE A 30 8.26 19.87 11.80
CA PHE A 30 8.29 21.08 12.62
C PHE A 30 8.64 22.33 11.80
N TYR A 31 9.52 22.21 10.80
CA TYR A 31 9.86 23.30 9.91
C TYR A 31 8.66 23.75 9.06
N ILE A 32 7.96 22.79 8.44
CA ILE A 32 6.75 23.05 7.65
C ILE A 32 5.65 23.61 8.56
N ASN A 33 5.45 23.03 9.75
CA ASN A 33 4.44 23.51 10.68
C ASN A 33 4.76 24.93 11.18
N ARG A 34 6.03 25.24 11.43
CA ARG A 34 6.47 26.60 11.79
C ARG A 34 6.30 27.57 10.62
N GLN A 35 6.52 27.15 9.38
CA GLN A 35 6.22 27.97 8.20
C GLN A 35 4.73 28.18 8.00
N ALA A 36 3.91 27.14 8.15
CA ALA A 36 2.46 27.21 8.05
C ALA A 36 1.92 28.19 9.11
N ASN A 37 2.38 28.06 10.36
CA ASN A 37 1.98 28.95 11.45
C ASN A 37 2.40 30.41 11.20
N LYS A 38 3.57 30.64 10.58
CA LYS A 38 3.98 32.00 10.16
C LYS A 38 3.12 32.56 9.02
N ARG A 39 2.56 31.71 8.14
CA ARG A 39 1.66 32.12 7.05
C ARG A 39 0.26 32.44 7.57
N THR A 40 -0.30 31.61 8.45
CA THR A 40 -1.56 31.91 9.14
C THR A 40 -1.45 33.19 9.96
N VAL A 41 -0.39 33.38 10.76
CA VAL A 41 -0.20 34.63 11.55
C VAL A 41 -0.04 35.88 10.67
N LYS A 42 0.51 35.75 9.45
CA LYS A 42 0.65 36.87 8.51
C LYS A 42 -0.61 37.13 7.67
N GLY A 43 -1.49 36.13 7.54
CA GLY A 43 -2.83 36.25 6.92
C GLY A 43 -3.94 36.62 7.91
N THR A 44 -3.73 36.48 9.22
CA THR A 44 -4.76 36.72 10.25
C THR A 44 -4.76 38.18 10.72
N LYS A 45 -5.11 39.08 9.82
CA LYS A 45 -6.12 40.09 10.13
C LYS A 45 -7.22 39.78 9.11
N ASP A 46 -8.27 39.14 9.62
CA ASP A 46 -9.49 38.73 8.93
C ASP A 46 -9.48 37.26 8.41
N ASP A 47 -10.29 36.41 9.07
CA ASP A 47 -10.86 35.11 8.63
C ASP A 47 -10.28 33.73 9.02
N GLU A 48 -9.01 33.52 9.38
CA GLU A 48 -8.51 32.12 9.50
C GLU A 48 -8.58 31.45 10.89
N THR A 49 -8.99 32.13 11.97
CA THR A 49 -9.02 31.51 13.33
C THR A 49 -10.33 30.78 13.68
N GLN A 50 -11.31 30.69 12.78
CA GLN A 50 -12.55 29.92 12.99
C GLN A 50 -12.68 28.63 12.15
N ASN A 51 -11.73 28.34 11.25
CA ASN A 51 -11.90 27.35 10.16
C ASN A 51 -11.21 25.99 10.37
N SER A 52 -10.97 25.59 11.62
CA SER A 52 -10.74 24.17 11.92
C SER A 52 -12.10 23.57 12.24
N ALA A 53 -12.73 22.89 11.27
CA ALA A 53 -13.96 22.17 11.54
C ALA A 53 -13.70 21.16 12.67
N GLU A 54 -14.22 21.44 13.88
CA GLU A 54 -14.20 20.48 14.97
C GLU A 54 -14.83 19.17 14.49
N LEU A 55 -14.28 18.06 14.96
CA LEU A 55 -14.71 16.71 14.61
C LEU A 55 -16.08 16.46 15.26
N ASN A 56 -17.13 16.93 14.60
CA ASN A 56 -18.50 16.89 15.03
C ASN A 56 -19.28 15.94 14.11
N LEU A 57 -20.28 15.23 14.63
CA LEU A 57 -21.13 14.34 13.83
C LEU A 57 -21.74 15.06 12.61
N LYS A 58 -22.06 16.35 12.71
CA LYS A 58 -22.56 17.15 11.58
C LYS A 58 -21.52 17.37 10.49
N SER A 59 -20.26 17.66 10.84
CA SER A 59 -19.17 17.82 9.88
C SER A 59 -18.79 16.48 9.25
N LEU A 60 -18.88 15.38 10.01
CA LEU A 60 -18.65 14.02 9.53
C LEU A 60 -19.70 13.58 8.49
N VAL A 61 -20.98 13.87 8.73
CA VAL A 61 -22.07 13.63 7.74
C VAL A 61 -21.86 14.49 6.49
N GLY A 62 -21.42 15.74 6.64
CA GLY A 62 -21.05 16.61 5.52
C GLY A 62 -19.93 16.02 4.67
N VAL A 63 -18.84 15.58 5.29
CA VAL A 63 -17.73 14.90 4.62
C VAL A 63 -18.20 13.64 3.90
N CYS A 64 -19.03 12.82 4.55
CA CYS A 64 -19.57 11.61 3.95
C CYS A 64 -20.43 11.92 2.70
N LYS A 65 -21.21 13.01 2.73
CA LYS A 65 -22.05 13.42 1.59
C LYS A 65 -21.22 13.90 0.38
N TYR A 66 -20.16 14.67 0.60
CA TYR A 66 -19.40 15.29 -0.50
C TYR A 66 -18.17 14.50 -0.95
N ALA A 67 -17.47 13.87 0.00
CA ALA A 67 -16.22 13.15 -0.20
C ALA A 67 -16.33 11.64 0.08
N GLY A 68 -17.46 11.15 0.59
CA GLY A 68 -17.63 9.74 0.97
C GLY A 68 -17.35 8.76 -0.16
N PHE A 69 -17.81 9.02 -1.38
CA PHE A 69 -17.51 8.16 -2.53
C PHE A 69 -16.01 8.10 -2.84
N ILE A 70 -15.31 9.23 -2.76
CA ILE A 70 -13.86 9.29 -3.03
C ILE A 70 -13.10 8.56 -1.94
N ILE A 71 -13.43 8.82 -0.67
CA ILE A 71 -12.83 8.15 0.49
C ILE A 71 -13.08 6.64 0.42
N PHE A 72 -14.29 6.21 0.05
CA PHE A 72 -14.62 4.80 -0.09
C PHE A 72 -13.76 4.10 -1.16
N ASN A 73 -13.60 4.72 -2.35
CA ASN A 73 -12.74 4.15 -3.39
C ASN A 73 -11.27 4.09 -2.94
N LEU A 74 -10.79 5.11 -2.22
CA LEU A 74 -9.45 5.14 -1.65
C LEU A 74 -9.25 3.97 -0.67
N VAL A 75 -10.16 3.84 0.30
CA VAL A 75 -10.13 2.77 1.30
C VAL A 75 -10.20 1.39 0.63
N ALA A 76 -11.05 1.22 -0.37
CA ALA A 76 -11.19 -0.05 -1.09
C ALA A 76 -9.91 -0.42 -1.85
N VAL A 77 -9.27 0.52 -2.55
CA VAL A 77 -8.00 0.26 -3.26
C VAL A 77 -6.91 -0.15 -2.27
N TYR A 78 -6.75 0.62 -1.19
CA TYR A 78 -5.73 0.34 -0.19
C TYR A 78 -6.00 -0.97 0.56
N PHE A 79 -7.26 -1.27 0.87
CA PHE A 79 -7.66 -2.54 1.44
C PHE A 79 -7.23 -3.70 0.54
N LEU A 80 -7.56 -3.64 -0.76
CA LEU A 80 -7.21 -4.69 -1.72
C LEU A 80 -5.69 -4.80 -1.93
N GLU A 81 -4.99 -3.67 -2.03
CA GLU A 81 -3.53 -3.61 -2.14
C GLU A 81 -2.84 -4.31 -0.98
N TYR A 82 -3.21 -3.97 0.25
CA TYR A 82 -2.62 -4.59 1.43
C TYR A 82 -3.05 -6.04 1.61
N PHE A 83 -4.26 -6.41 1.20
CA PHE A 83 -4.71 -7.80 1.20
C PHE A 83 -3.90 -8.67 0.23
N ILE A 84 -3.56 -8.15 -0.96
CA ILE A 84 -2.67 -8.85 -1.90
C ILE A 84 -1.25 -8.94 -1.33
N GLN A 85 -0.74 -7.83 -0.79
CA GLN A 85 0.63 -7.73 -0.32
C GLN A 85 0.90 -8.60 0.92
N SER A 86 0.06 -8.51 1.95
CA SER A 86 0.26 -9.27 3.18
C SER A 86 -0.14 -10.73 3.02
N GLY A 87 -1.14 -11.01 2.18
CA GLY A 87 -1.70 -12.36 2.04
C GLY A 87 -1.16 -13.12 0.85
N PHE A 88 -1.60 -12.74 -0.35
CA PHE A 88 -1.33 -13.55 -1.54
C PHE A 88 0.15 -13.58 -1.94
N MET A 89 0.86 -12.46 -1.82
CA MET A 89 2.30 -12.39 -2.13
C MET A 89 3.14 -13.20 -1.13
N ASP A 90 2.77 -13.20 0.16
CA ASP A 90 3.38 -14.07 1.17
C ASP A 90 3.16 -15.54 0.81
N ARG A 91 1.91 -15.94 0.55
CA ARG A 91 1.57 -17.35 0.22
C ARG A 91 2.19 -17.86 -1.08
N ALA A 92 2.33 -17.01 -2.09
CA ALA A 92 2.99 -17.33 -3.36
C ALA A 92 4.51 -17.55 -3.21
N SER A 93 5.11 -17.08 -2.11
CA SER A 93 6.55 -17.19 -1.84
C SER A 93 6.95 -18.34 -0.90
N ILE A 94 5.97 -19.09 -0.37
CA ILE A 94 6.21 -20.22 0.54
C ILE A 94 6.80 -21.42 -0.24
N ASN A 95 7.71 -22.17 0.40
CA ASN A 95 8.35 -23.39 -0.12
C ASN A 95 9.21 -23.22 -1.40
N VAL A 96 9.80 -22.04 -1.60
CA VAL A 96 10.74 -21.80 -2.72
C VAL A 96 12.16 -22.33 -2.43
N ASP A 97 12.47 -22.58 -1.16
CA ASP A 97 13.80 -22.97 -0.67
C ASP A 97 14.35 -24.32 -1.20
N LYS A 98 13.53 -25.12 -1.88
CA LYS A 98 13.94 -26.46 -2.35
C LYS A 98 14.00 -26.62 -3.86
N VAL A 99 13.74 -25.54 -4.63
CA VAL A 99 13.54 -25.64 -6.09
C VAL A 99 14.69 -25.07 -6.94
N HIS A 100 15.78 -24.48 -6.42
CA HIS A 100 17.14 -24.36 -7.05
C HIS A 100 17.96 -23.16 -6.52
N SER A 101 19.27 -23.15 -6.78
CA SER A 101 20.31 -22.20 -6.26
C SER A 101 20.20 -20.72 -6.67
N ALA A 102 19.05 -20.26 -7.17
CA ALA A 102 18.88 -18.89 -7.64
C ALA A 102 18.40 -17.97 -6.49
N TYR A 103 19.23 -16.98 -6.15
CA TYR A 103 18.99 -16.00 -5.08
C TYR A 103 17.62 -15.30 -5.15
N ILE A 104 17.09 -15.11 -6.37
CA ILE A 104 15.81 -14.43 -6.62
C ILE A 104 14.61 -15.30 -6.22
N ALA A 105 14.71 -16.63 -6.35
CA ALA A 105 13.66 -17.54 -5.93
C ALA A 105 13.60 -17.59 -4.39
N ALA A 106 14.76 -17.78 -3.75
CA ALA A 106 14.87 -17.84 -2.29
C ALA A 106 14.39 -16.56 -1.57
N ASN A 107 14.58 -15.38 -2.19
CA ASN A 107 14.13 -14.09 -1.64
C ASN A 107 12.96 -13.49 -2.43
N SER A 108 12.12 -14.33 -3.02
CA SER A 108 11.04 -13.90 -3.91
C SER A 108 10.09 -12.90 -3.24
N TYR A 109 9.74 -13.10 -1.96
CA TYR A 109 8.92 -12.16 -1.20
C TYR A 109 9.55 -10.77 -1.08
N GLU A 110 10.82 -10.70 -0.73
CA GLU A 110 11.54 -9.43 -0.56
C GLU A 110 11.69 -8.70 -1.90
N MET A 111 11.98 -9.44 -2.98
CA MET A 111 12.08 -8.88 -4.33
C MET A 111 10.74 -8.33 -4.82
N MET A 112 9.66 -9.03 -4.52
CA MET A 112 8.30 -8.55 -4.78
C MET A 112 7.97 -7.28 -3.99
N LEU A 113 8.35 -7.22 -2.71
CA LEU A 113 8.18 -6.02 -1.88
C LEU A 113 8.98 -4.83 -2.41
N ILE A 114 10.19 -5.05 -2.91
CA ILE A 114 11.01 -4.02 -3.56
C ILE A 114 10.30 -3.53 -4.83
N GLY A 115 9.86 -4.45 -5.71
CA GLY A 115 9.13 -4.10 -6.93
C GLY A 115 7.89 -3.26 -6.65
N TYR A 116 7.11 -3.67 -5.65
CA TYR A 116 5.95 -2.93 -5.14
C TYR A 116 6.31 -1.50 -4.73
N ASN A 117 7.31 -1.31 -3.87
CA ASN A 117 7.71 0.03 -3.40
C ASN A 117 8.25 0.92 -4.53
N VAL A 118 8.93 0.33 -5.51
CA VAL A 118 9.35 1.04 -6.73
C VAL A 118 8.11 1.51 -7.51
N GLY A 119 7.10 0.66 -7.69
CA GLY A 119 5.83 1.03 -8.33
C GLY A 119 5.10 2.17 -7.61
N VAL A 120 5.02 2.13 -6.28
CA VAL A 120 4.43 3.21 -5.46
C VAL A 120 5.22 4.52 -5.63
N THR A 121 6.55 4.44 -5.70
CA THR A 121 7.39 5.63 -5.85
C THR A 121 7.19 6.26 -7.23
N ILE A 122 7.20 5.44 -8.29
CA ILE A 122 7.00 5.89 -9.67
C ILE A 122 5.63 6.56 -9.83
N SER A 123 4.57 5.94 -9.31
CA SER A 123 3.22 6.51 -9.39
C SER A 123 3.09 7.85 -8.67
N ARG A 124 3.71 8.01 -7.48
CA ARG A 124 3.73 9.28 -6.75
C ARG A 124 4.50 10.38 -7.45
N VAL A 125 5.62 10.05 -8.11
CA VAL A 125 6.39 11.02 -8.90
C VAL A 125 5.65 11.38 -10.20
N SER A 126 4.98 10.39 -10.81
CA SER A 126 4.29 10.52 -12.10
C SER A 126 3.20 11.58 -12.11
N VAL A 127 2.58 11.89 -10.96
CA VAL A 127 1.52 12.91 -10.88
C VAL A 127 1.95 14.31 -11.31
N THR A 128 3.25 14.62 -11.21
CA THR A 128 3.77 15.90 -11.69
C THR A 128 3.56 16.05 -13.20
N PHE A 129 3.51 14.93 -13.93
CA PHE A 129 3.44 14.87 -15.40
C PHE A 129 2.08 14.36 -15.92
N PHE A 130 1.46 13.36 -15.30
CA PHE A 130 0.21 12.75 -15.77
C PHE A 130 -0.86 12.71 -14.66
N ARG A 131 -2.04 13.28 -14.94
CA ARG A 131 -3.16 13.37 -14.00
C ARG A 131 -4.38 12.63 -14.55
N ILE A 132 -4.75 11.53 -13.91
CA ILE A 132 -5.92 10.72 -14.28
C ILE A 132 -7.11 11.15 -13.42
N LYS A 133 -8.22 11.54 -14.05
CA LYS A 133 -9.45 12.04 -13.36
C LYS A 133 -10.38 10.92 -12.83
N TRP A 134 -10.11 9.66 -13.15
CA TRP A 134 -11.06 8.56 -12.94
C TRP A 134 -10.68 7.74 -11.70
N VAL A 135 -11.37 7.93 -10.57
CA VAL A 135 -11.04 7.25 -9.28
C VAL A 135 -11.41 5.78 -9.27
N TRP A 136 -12.47 5.40 -9.99
CA TRP A 136 -12.97 4.02 -9.98
C TRP A 136 -12.10 3.07 -10.80
N LEU A 137 -11.35 3.59 -11.78
CA LEU A 137 -10.50 2.79 -12.65
C LEU A 137 -9.42 2.01 -11.86
N PRO A 138 -8.61 2.65 -10.99
CA PRO A 138 -7.66 1.91 -10.16
C PRO A 138 -8.35 0.94 -9.20
N THR A 139 -9.56 1.22 -8.71
CA THR A 139 -10.32 0.29 -7.85
C THR A 139 -10.70 -0.99 -8.58
N VAL A 140 -11.21 -0.88 -9.81
CA VAL A 140 -11.55 -2.05 -10.63
C VAL A 140 -10.29 -2.84 -10.99
N LEU A 141 -9.22 -2.15 -11.39
CA LEU A 141 -7.94 -2.80 -11.70
C LEU A 141 -7.35 -3.52 -10.47
N GLN A 142 -7.47 -2.92 -9.28
CA GLN A 142 -7.03 -3.55 -8.05
C GLN A 142 -7.84 -4.79 -7.69
N ALA A 143 -9.16 -4.77 -7.93
CA ALA A 143 -10.01 -5.94 -7.76
C ALA A 143 -9.61 -7.07 -8.73
N CYS A 144 -9.35 -6.75 -10.00
CA CYS A 144 -8.82 -7.72 -10.97
C CYS A 144 -7.46 -8.29 -10.52
N ASN A 145 -6.55 -7.45 -10.04
CA ASN A 145 -5.27 -7.89 -9.50
C ASN A 145 -5.45 -8.81 -8.27
N ALA A 146 -6.40 -8.51 -7.39
CA ALA A 146 -6.70 -9.34 -6.22
C ALA A 146 -7.19 -10.73 -6.62
N ILE A 147 -8.07 -10.82 -7.62
CA ILE A 147 -8.55 -12.08 -8.16
C ILE A 147 -7.39 -12.86 -8.79
N PHE A 148 -6.58 -12.19 -9.62
CA PHE A 148 -5.43 -12.80 -10.27
C PHE A 148 -4.42 -13.37 -9.26
N TRP A 149 -4.04 -12.59 -8.24
CA TRP A 149 -3.14 -13.05 -7.18
C TRP A 149 -3.76 -14.10 -6.28
N GLY A 150 -5.07 -14.07 -6.05
CA GLY A 150 -5.78 -15.14 -5.34
C GLY A 150 -5.77 -16.47 -6.10
N PHE A 151 -5.93 -16.43 -7.43
CA PHE A 151 -5.76 -17.61 -8.27
C PHE A 151 -4.31 -18.11 -8.26
N GLU A 152 -3.32 -17.22 -8.36
CA GLU A 152 -1.92 -17.64 -8.30
C GLU A 152 -1.54 -18.23 -6.94
N ALA A 153 -2.02 -17.65 -5.84
CA ALA A 153 -1.77 -18.14 -4.49
C ALA A 153 -2.40 -19.50 -4.19
N THR A 154 -3.45 -19.90 -4.93
CA THR A 154 -4.15 -21.19 -4.73
C THR A 154 -3.74 -22.26 -5.73
N THR A 155 -3.48 -21.90 -6.99
CA THR A 155 -3.18 -22.86 -8.06
C THR A 155 -1.70 -22.95 -8.41
N HIS A 156 -0.89 -21.96 -8.00
CA HIS A 156 0.53 -21.84 -8.35
C HIS A 156 0.78 -21.98 -9.86
N PHE A 157 -0.14 -21.47 -10.68
CA PHE A 157 -0.14 -21.68 -12.12
C PHE A 157 1.10 -21.10 -12.80
N ILE A 158 1.53 -19.89 -12.42
CA ILE A 158 2.74 -19.26 -12.97
C ILE A 158 3.99 -20.02 -12.54
N ARG A 159 4.06 -20.44 -11.27
CA ARG A 159 5.18 -21.23 -10.76
C ARG A 159 5.30 -22.59 -11.46
N ASN A 160 4.19 -23.30 -11.61
CA ASN A 160 4.15 -24.64 -12.20
C ASN A 160 4.32 -24.61 -13.73
N GLY A 161 3.84 -23.55 -14.40
CA GLY A 161 3.89 -23.42 -15.85
C GLY A 161 5.20 -22.84 -16.41
N LEU A 162 5.85 -21.92 -15.69
CA LEU A 162 7.05 -21.21 -16.17
C LEU A 162 8.34 -21.50 -15.36
N GLY A 163 8.25 -22.28 -14.29
CA GLY A 163 9.40 -22.61 -13.45
C GLY A 163 10.11 -21.36 -12.93
N LEU A 164 11.43 -21.28 -13.11
CA LEU A 164 12.27 -20.18 -12.59
C LEU A 164 11.91 -18.81 -13.18
N ALA A 165 11.40 -18.76 -14.41
CA ALA A 165 11.01 -17.51 -15.09
C ALA A 165 9.78 -16.84 -14.44
N GLY A 166 8.94 -17.63 -13.75
CA GLY A 166 7.76 -17.13 -13.03
C GLY A 166 8.12 -16.12 -11.94
N PHE A 167 9.23 -16.32 -11.22
CA PHE A 167 9.66 -15.40 -10.17
C PHE A 167 10.07 -14.03 -10.70
N TYR A 168 10.64 -13.98 -11.91
CA TYR A 168 10.96 -12.70 -12.57
C TYR A 168 9.71 -11.94 -13.00
N LEU A 169 8.59 -12.62 -13.25
CA LEU A 169 7.30 -11.99 -13.55
C LEU A 169 6.62 -11.42 -12.30
N TYR A 170 6.87 -11.97 -11.12
CA TYR A 170 6.29 -11.46 -9.88
C TYR A 170 6.74 -10.05 -9.52
N ILE A 171 7.99 -9.69 -9.84
CA ILE A 171 8.54 -8.36 -9.56
C ILE A 171 7.79 -7.24 -10.32
N PRO A 172 7.65 -7.29 -11.67
CA PRO A 172 6.88 -6.29 -12.40
C PRO A 172 5.39 -6.35 -12.07
N LEU A 173 4.82 -7.53 -11.78
CA LEU A 173 3.43 -7.63 -11.33
C LEU A 173 3.21 -6.93 -9.98
N ALA A 174 4.12 -7.10 -9.03
CA ALA A 174 4.12 -6.38 -7.76
C ALA A 174 4.30 -4.86 -7.96
N ALA A 175 5.14 -4.45 -8.92
CA ALA A 175 5.27 -3.04 -9.28
C ALA A 175 3.98 -2.45 -9.85
N VAL A 176 3.19 -3.21 -10.63
CA VAL A 176 1.88 -2.77 -11.13
C VAL A 176 0.90 -2.56 -9.97
N ILE A 177 0.89 -3.44 -8.97
CA ILE A 177 0.07 -3.29 -7.76
C ILE A 177 0.39 -1.96 -7.06
N GLY A 178 1.67 -1.70 -6.80
CA GLY A 178 2.10 -0.47 -6.13
C GLY A 178 1.85 0.78 -6.97
N LEU A 179 1.92 0.66 -8.30
CA LEU A 179 1.60 1.75 -9.21
C LEU A 179 0.12 2.14 -9.14
N MET A 180 -0.79 1.15 -9.04
CA MET A 180 -2.22 1.41 -8.91
C MET A 180 -2.58 2.06 -7.56
N GLY A 181 -1.98 1.59 -6.46
CA GLY A 181 -2.17 2.17 -5.13
C GLY A 181 -1.77 3.64 -5.07
N GLY A 182 -0.56 3.94 -5.54
CA GLY A 182 -0.07 5.32 -5.56
C GLY A 182 -0.84 6.23 -6.53
N LEU A 183 -1.31 5.73 -7.69
CA LEU A 183 -2.16 6.50 -8.59
C LEU A 183 -3.53 6.82 -7.95
N SER A 184 -4.15 5.85 -7.29
CA SER A 184 -5.44 6.04 -6.60
C SER A 184 -5.33 7.09 -5.51
N TYR A 185 -4.26 7.02 -4.71
CA TYR A 185 -3.97 7.99 -3.66
C TYR A 185 -3.97 9.41 -4.18
N VAL A 186 -3.15 9.66 -5.21
CA VAL A 186 -2.97 11.04 -5.69
C VAL A 186 -4.24 11.56 -6.38
N ASN A 187 -4.94 10.71 -7.12
CA ASN A 187 -6.21 11.10 -7.74
C ASN A 187 -7.28 11.44 -6.69
N CYS A 188 -7.40 10.67 -5.61
CA CYS A 188 -8.32 10.99 -4.52
C CYS A 188 -8.00 12.34 -3.88
N MET A 189 -6.73 12.59 -3.59
CA MET A 189 -6.29 13.87 -3.02
C MET A 189 -6.60 15.04 -3.96
N TYR A 190 -6.38 14.86 -5.26
CA TYR A 190 -6.71 15.87 -6.26
C TYR A 190 -8.21 16.18 -6.31
N GLN A 191 -9.08 15.17 -6.21
CA GLN A 191 -10.53 15.40 -6.27
C GLN A 191 -11.09 16.02 -5.00
N ILE A 192 -10.54 15.69 -3.84
CA ILE A 192 -10.90 16.35 -2.58
C ILE A 192 -10.48 17.82 -2.63
N GLN A 193 -9.29 18.11 -3.20
CA GLN A 193 -8.77 19.48 -3.31
C GLN A 193 -9.40 20.29 -4.45
N GLY A 194 -9.86 19.66 -5.53
CA GLY A 194 -10.37 20.32 -6.73
C GLY A 194 -11.90 20.51 -6.78
N LYS A 195 -12.67 19.89 -5.89
CA LYS A 195 -14.14 20.08 -5.83
C LYS A 195 -14.50 21.43 -5.22
N GLU A 196 -14.97 22.37 -6.03
CA GLU A 196 -15.43 23.70 -5.59
C GLU A 196 -16.62 23.63 -4.62
N ASP A 197 -17.42 22.56 -4.69
CA ASP A 197 -18.57 22.33 -3.80
C ASP A 197 -18.20 21.98 -2.35
N ILE A 198 -16.93 21.74 -2.05
CA ILE A 198 -16.47 21.40 -0.69
C ILE A 198 -15.99 22.69 -0.01
N PRO A 199 -16.65 23.12 1.09
CA PRO A 199 -16.16 24.23 1.92
C PRO A 199 -14.71 23.97 2.34
N ASN A 200 -13.87 25.02 2.34
CA ASN A 200 -12.45 24.89 2.67
C ASN A 200 -12.22 24.20 4.03
N ASP A 201 -13.10 24.44 5.00
CA ASP A 201 -13.05 23.86 6.35
C ASP A 201 -13.28 22.34 6.35
N LEU A 202 -14.17 21.86 5.48
CA LEU A 202 -14.48 20.43 5.33
C LEU A 202 -13.45 19.71 4.46
N ARG A 203 -12.70 20.43 3.62
CA ARG A 203 -11.71 19.83 2.71
C ARG A 203 -10.55 19.21 3.49
N GLN A 204 -9.99 19.93 4.45
CA GLN A 204 -8.90 19.41 5.28
C GLN A 204 -9.37 18.26 6.18
N LEU A 205 -10.59 18.38 6.74
CA LEU A 205 -11.21 17.30 7.50
C LEU A 205 -11.43 16.04 6.64
N SER A 206 -11.87 16.20 5.39
CA SER A 206 -12.08 15.09 4.44
C SER A 206 -10.78 14.35 4.13
N VAL A 207 -9.68 15.09 3.94
CA VAL A 207 -8.36 14.50 3.72
C VAL A 207 -7.93 13.70 4.96
N ASN A 208 -8.01 14.28 6.15
CA ASN A 208 -7.63 13.61 7.40
C ASN A 208 -8.49 12.37 7.68
N LEU A 209 -9.81 12.46 7.48
CA LEU A 209 -10.72 11.34 7.64
C LEU A 209 -10.44 10.25 6.59
N GLY A 210 -10.10 10.64 5.37
CA GLY A 210 -9.66 9.72 4.32
C GLY A 210 -8.45 8.89 4.75
N PHE A 211 -7.41 9.53 5.28
CA PHE A 211 -6.24 8.82 5.83
C PHE A 211 -6.58 7.90 7.00
N ALA A 212 -7.40 8.38 7.94
CA ALA A 212 -7.83 7.58 9.08
C ALA A 212 -8.61 6.33 8.63
N ALA A 213 -9.55 6.50 7.70
CA ALA A 213 -10.33 5.41 7.14
C ALA A 213 -9.45 4.42 6.35
N THR A 214 -8.45 4.91 5.60
CA THR A 214 -7.50 4.06 4.90
C THR A 214 -6.69 3.20 5.88
N ASN A 215 -6.21 3.76 6.99
CA ASN A 215 -5.51 2.99 8.02
C ASN A 215 -6.39 1.90 8.62
N ILE A 216 -7.67 2.20 8.89
CA ILE A 216 -8.64 1.20 9.35
C ILE A 216 -8.80 0.09 8.30
N GLY A 217 -8.92 0.46 7.01
CA GLY A 217 -8.97 -0.49 5.90
C GLY A 217 -7.76 -1.40 5.84
N ILE A 218 -6.55 -0.86 6.00
CA ILE A 218 -5.30 -1.64 6.03
C ILE A 218 -5.32 -2.65 7.19
N VAL A 219 -5.71 -2.22 8.40
CA VAL A 219 -5.80 -3.11 9.57
C VAL A 219 -6.83 -4.23 9.34
N LEU A 220 -7.99 -3.90 8.75
CA LEU A 220 -9.00 -4.90 8.41
C LEU A 220 -8.50 -5.88 7.34
N ALA A 221 -7.76 -5.41 6.33
CA ALA A 221 -7.16 -6.26 5.31
C ALA A 221 -6.19 -7.26 5.93
N SER A 222 -5.27 -6.80 6.78
CA SER A 222 -4.33 -7.66 7.49
C SER A 222 -5.02 -8.63 8.46
N GLY A 223 -6.09 -8.20 9.12
CA GLY A 223 -6.89 -9.07 10.00
C GLY A 223 -7.63 -10.17 9.22
N LEU A 224 -8.23 -9.83 8.08
CA LEU A 224 -8.87 -10.80 7.19
C LEU A 224 -7.86 -11.77 6.60
N ASP A 225 -6.71 -11.28 6.19
CA ASP A 225 -5.62 -12.12 5.71
C ASP A 225 -5.16 -13.12 6.78
N LEU A 226 -4.95 -12.67 8.03
CA LEU A 226 -4.64 -13.57 9.15
C LEU A 226 -5.73 -14.62 9.39
N TRP A 227 -7.00 -14.24 9.21
CA TRP A 227 -8.11 -15.18 9.34
C TRP A 227 -8.15 -16.19 8.18
N LEU A 228 -7.97 -15.75 6.93
CA LEU A 228 -7.87 -16.61 5.76
C LEU A 228 -6.67 -17.56 5.86
N ALA A 229 -5.54 -17.06 6.34
CA ALA A 229 -4.32 -17.81 6.60
C ALA A 229 -4.53 -18.97 7.58
N ASN A 230 -5.44 -18.83 8.55
CA ASN A 230 -5.75 -19.86 9.54
C ASN A 230 -6.90 -20.79 9.12
N THR A 231 -7.64 -20.47 8.04
CA THR A 231 -8.85 -21.21 7.64
C THR A 231 -8.73 -21.81 6.24
N VAL A 232 -8.85 -20.99 5.19
CA VAL A 232 -8.97 -21.41 3.79
C VAL A 232 -7.60 -21.58 3.13
N LEU A 233 -6.64 -20.72 3.47
CA LEU A 233 -5.28 -20.68 2.92
C LEU A 233 -4.24 -21.27 3.90
N SER A 234 -4.67 -22.16 4.78
CA SER A 234 -3.75 -22.85 5.69
C SER A 234 -2.67 -23.59 4.89
N GLN A 235 -1.40 -23.46 5.32
CA GLN A 235 -0.24 -24.04 4.62
C GLN A 235 -0.47 -25.51 4.26
N CYS A 236 -1.14 -26.28 5.12
CA CYS A 236 -1.38 -27.71 4.89
C CYS A 236 -2.51 -28.06 3.91
N LYS A 237 -3.27 -27.06 3.42
CA LYS A 237 -4.30 -27.26 2.40
C LYS A 237 -3.84 -26.85 1.01
N ILE A 238 -2.87 -25.93 0.94
CA ILE A 238 -2.23 -25.46 -0.30
C ILE A 238 -0.97 -26.30 -0.61
N TYR A 239 -0.22 -26.68 0.42
CA TYR A 239 0.93 -27.57 0.33
C TYR A 239 0.60 -28.84 1.11
N ASP A 240 0.62 -30.00 0.45
CA ASP A 240 0.30 -31.25 1.11
C ASP A 240 1.36 -31.56 2.19
N CYS A 241 1.00 -31.36 3.47
CA CYS A 241 1.93 -31.47 4.60
C CYS A 241 2.39 -32.91 4.87
N SER A 242 1.85 -33.91 4.16
CA SER A 242 2.26 -35.32 4.30
C SER A 242 3.38 -35.75 3.34
N GLU A 243 3.62 -35.01 2.26
CA GLU A 243 4.71 -35.33 1.33
C GLU A 243 5.90 -34.39 1.57
N PRO A 244 7.14 -34.92 1.64
CA PRO A 244 8.30 -34.06 1.55
C PRO A 244 8.22 -33.29 0.22
N PRO A 245 8.45 -31.97 0.22
CA PRO A 245 8.28 -31.13 -0.96
C PRO A 245 9.04 -31.72 -2.15
N GLN A 246 8.27 -32.03 -3.20
CA GLN A 246 8.76 -32.64 -4.43
C GLN A 246 9.86 -31.75 -5.01
N ILE A 247 11.08 -32.29 -5.03
CA ILE A 247 12.22 -31.71 -5.75
C ILE A 247 11.92 -31.96 -7.23
N TYR A 248 11.40 -30.95 -7.92
CA TYR A 248 11.29 -31.00 -9.37
C TYR A 248 12.72 -30.91 -9.93
N ASN A 249 13.26 -32.07 -10.32
CA ASN A 249 14.54 -32.21 -11.03
C ASN A 249 14.46 -31.59 -12.43
#